data_AF-A0A7X8XNY3-F1
#
_entry.id   AF-A0A7X8XNY3-F1
#
_cell.length_a   1.000
_cell.length_b   1.000
_cell.length_c   1.000
_cell.angle_alpha   90.00
_cell.angle_beta   90.00
_cell.angle_gamma   90.00
#
_symmetry.space_group_name_H-M   'P 1'
#
loop_
_entity.id
_entity.type
_entity.pdbx_description
1 polymer ?
#
loop_
_entity_poly.entity_id
_entity_poly.type
_entity_poly.pdbx_seq_one_letter_code
_entity_poly.pdbx_strand_id
1 'polypeptide(L)'
;MQKVILGWSGEPRPPRIEERDPVDETMRCLTELAMNEEALVHAVGGPHLRARRIMSLGLSPGARVRMVRRAPLGDPLEFDVSGCL
;
A
#
# COMPACT_ATOMS: atom_id res chain seq x y z
N MET A 1 -14.46 -33.14 37.55
CA MET A 1 -15.63 -32.43 36.98
C MET A 1 -15.10 -31.38 36.01
N GLN A 2 -14.89 -31.69 34.72
CA GLN A 2 -15.82 -31.48 33.59
C GLN A 2 -16.49 -30.08 33.67
N LYS A 3 -16.29 -29.14 32.72
CA LYS A 3 -16.56 -29.24 31.27
C LYS A 3 -15.90 -28.12 30.42
N VAL A 4 -15.37 -28.51 29.23
CA VAL A 4 -15.62 -27.95 27.87
C VAL A 4 -14.92 -26.60 27.52
N ILE A 5 -13.77 -26.60 26.81
CA ILE A 5 -13.58 -26.66 25.34
C ILE A 5 -14.55 -25.78 24.56
N LEU A 6 -14.10 -24.62 24.09
CA LEU A 6 -14.47 -24.02 22.79
C LEU A 6 -13.54 -22.84 22.48
N GLY A 7 -12.69 -23.01 21.47
CA GLY A 7 -12.18 -21.90 20.64
C GLY A 7 -10.99 -21.10 21.16
N TRP A 8 -9.88 -21.73 21.51
CA TRP A 8 -8.59 -21.03 21.50
C TRP A 8 -8.07 -21.02 20.06
N SER A 9 -8.52 -20.05 19.25
CA SER A 9 -7.91 -19.75 17.95
C SER A 9 -6.82 -18.70 18.18
N GLY A 10 -5.64 -19.16 18.57
CA GLY A 10 -4.41 -18.35 18.64
C GLY A 10 -3.88 -17.93 17.27
N GLU A 11 -4.76 -17.63 16.32
CA GLU A 11 -4.36 -16.97 15.09
C GLU A 11 -4.38 -15.46 15.36
N PRO A 12 -3.28 -14.73 15.16
CA PRO A 12 -3.35 -13.28 15.13
C PRO A 12 -4.39 -12.92 14.06
N ARG A 13 -5.48 -12.27 14.49
CA ARG A 13 -6.43 -11.70 13.53
C ARG A 13 -5.60 -10.85 12.56
N PRO A 14 -5.75 -11.03 11.24
CA PRO A 14 -5.12 -10.11 10.31
C PRO A 14 -5.59 -8.70 10.71
N PRO A 15 -4.66 -7.73 10.86
CA PRO A 15 -5.02 -6.41 11.31
C PRO A 15 -6.14 -5.90 10.42
N ARG A 16 -7.28 -5.59 11.06
CA ARG A 16 -8.38 -4.92 10.39
C ARG A 16 -7.80 -3.58 9.92
N ILE A 17 -8.08 -3.18 8.68
CA ILE A 17 -7.58 -1.98 7.95
C ILE A 17 -7.68 -0.64 8.76
N GLU A 18 -8.20 -0.66 9.98
CA GLU A 18 -8.37 0.49 10.89
C GLU A 18 -7.37 0.54 12.06
N GLU A 19 -6.46 -0.42 12.22
CA GLU A 19 -5.25 -0.20 13.01
C GLU A 19 -4.28 0.60 12.14
N ARG A 20 -4.42 1.93 12.17
CA ARG A 20 -3.37 2.82 11.67
C ARG A 20 -2.10 2.46 12.43
N ASP A 21 -1.25 1.65 11.79
CA ASP A 21 0.14 1.51 12.19
C ASP A 21 0.68 2.92 12.46
N PRO A 22 1.45 3.14 13.55
CA PRO A 22 2.09 4.42 13.78
C PRO A 22 2.77 4.80 12.48
N VAL A 23 2.40 5.96 11.92
CA VAL A 23 2.89 6.43 10.63
C VAL A 23 4.40 6.38 10.74
N ASP A 24 5.00 5.32 10.17
CA ASP A 24 6.43 5.10 10.22
C ASP A 24 7.05 6.38 9.65
N GLU A 25 8.01 6.98 10.35
CA GLU A 25 8.63 8.25 9.94
C GLU A 25 9.24 8.16 8.52
N THR A 26 9.34 6.94 7.99
CA THR A 26 9.78 6.60 6.63
C THR A 26 8.67 6.64 5.56
N MET A 27 7.39 6.79 5.92
CA MET A 27 6.26 6.81 5.00
C MET A 27 6.16 8.15 4.26
N ARG A 28 6.37 8.08 2.95
CA ARG A 28 6.36 9.24 2.05
C ARG A 28 5.47 9.00 0.83
N CYS A 29 5.10 10.06 0.14
CA CYS A 29 4.29 9.97 -1.07
C CYS A 29 5.10 9.41 -2.25
N LEU A 30 4.43 8.68 -3.15
CA LEU A 30 5.01 8.20 -4.42
C LEU A 30 5.70 9.30 -5.24
N THR A 31 5.21 10.54 -5.17
CA THR A 31 5.79 11.70 -5.86
C THR A 31 7.18 12.08 -5.36
N GLU A 32 7.54 11.67 -4.15
CA GLU A 32 8.82 11.99 -3.52
C GLU A 32 9.96 11.03 -3.94
N LEU A 33 9.62 9.88 -4.54
CA LEU A 33 10.60 8.89 -5.03
C LEU A 33 11.52 9.46 -6.10
N ALA A 34 12.83 9.47 -5.85
CA ALA A 34 13.83 9.85 -6.84
C ALA A 34 13.81 8.91 -8.06
N MET A 35 14.38 9.36 -9.18
CA MET A 35 14.49 8.53 -10.39
C MET A 35 15.21 7.21 -10.08
N ASN A 36 14.62 6.10 -10.52
CA ASN A 36 15.04 4.72 -10.24
C ASN A 36 14.94 4.26 -8.78
N GLU A 37 14.40 5.07 -7.86
CA GLU A 37 14.11 4.64 -6.49
C GLU A 37 12.90 3.69 -6.48
N GLU A 38 12.98 2.65 -5.63
CA GLU A 38 11.93 1.65 -5.44
C GLU A 38 11.26 1.80 -4.06
N ALA A 39 9.97 1.52 -4.00
CA ALA A 39 9.22 1.43 -2.75
C ALA A 39 8.12 0.36 -2.82
N LEU A 40 7.53 0.08 -1.66
CA LEU A 40 6.29 -0.68 -1.54
C LEU A 40 5.14 0.29 -1.27
N VAL A 41 4.04 0.12 -1.99
CA VAL A 41 2.81 0.87 -1.71
C VAL A 41 2.24 0.37 -0.39
N HIS A 42 2.21 1.21 0.63
CA HIS A 42 1.59 0.86 1.92
C HIS A 42 0.07 1.09 1.90
N ALA A 43 -0.36 2.24 1.40
CA ALA A 43 -1.78 2.61 1.34
C ALA A 43 -2.08 3.54 0.16
N VAL A 44 -3.34 3.53 -0.30
CA VAL A 44 -3.86 4.48 -1.29
C VAL A 44 -4.98 5.27 -0.67
N GLY A 45 -4.71 6.54 -0.35
CA GLY A 45 -5.67 7.46 0.25
C GLY A 45 -6.50 8.25 -0.77
N GLY A 46 -7.47 9.03 -0.25
CA GLY A 46 -8.28 9.97 -1.01
C GLY A 46 -9.71 9.51 -1.32
N PRO A 47 -10.51 10.35 -2.01
CA PRO A 47 -11.90 10.02 -2.34
C PRO A 47 -12.01 8.70 -3.10
N HIS A 48 -13.07 7.93 -2.82
CA HIS A 48 -13.24 6.54 -3.29
C HIS A 48 -13.00 6.35 -4.80
N LEU A 49 -13.51 7.24 -5.65
CA LEU A 49 -13.33 7.17 -7.10
C LEU A 49 -11.87 7.35 -7.54
N ARG A 50 -11.12 8.26 -6.89
CA ARG A 50 -9.71 8.51 -7.23
C ARG A 50 -8.83 7.36 -6.76
N ALA A 51 -9.02 6.90 -5.53
CA ALA A 51 -8.28 5.77 -4.98
C ALA A 51 -8.50 4.49 -5.82
N ARG A 52 -9.75 4.20 -6.23
CA ARG A 52 -10.05 3.10 -7.15
C ARG A 52 -9.35 3.24 -8.49
N ARG A 53 -9.31 4.44 -9.07
CA ARG A 53 -8.63 4.67 -10.34
C ARG A 53 -7.13 4.40 -10.22
N ILE A 54 -6.48 4.90 -9.17
CA ILE A 54 -5.06 4.65 -8.87
C ILE A 54 -4.81 3.13 -8.72
N MET A 55 -5.60 2.46 -7.90
CA MET A 55 -5.48 1.00 -7.70
C MET A 55 -5.72 0.21 -8.99
N SER A 56 -6.63 0.66 -9.86
CA SER A 56 -6.86 0.01 -11.17
C SER A 56 -5.67 0.12 -12.13
N LEU A 57 -4.72 1.02 -11.87
CA LEU A 57 -3.46 1.14 -12.61
C LEU A 57 -2.37 0.19 -12.05
N GLY A 58 -2.67 -0.62 -11.03
CA GLY A 58 -1.72 -1.51 -10.37
C GLY A 58 -1.05 -0.92 -9.13
N LEU A 59 -1.29 0.37 -8.82
CA LEU A 59 -0.80 1.02 -7.61
C LEU A 59 -1.67 0.63 -6.41
N SER A 60 -1.63 -0.63 -5.99
CA SER A 60 -2.36 -1.17 -4.85
C SER A 60 -1.43 -1.43 -3.65
N PRO A 61 -1.95 -1.44 -2.41
CA PRO A 61 -1.17 -1.86 -1.24
C PRO A 61 -0.43 -3.19 -1.50
N GLY A 62 0.85 -3.25 -1.13
CA GLY A 62 1.74 -4.39 -1.38
C GLY A 62 2.44 -4.38 -2.74
N ALA A 63 2.03 -3.54 -3.70
CA ALA A 63 2.70 -3.44 -4.99
C ALA A 63 4.10 -2.83 -4.84
N ARG A 64 5.09 -3.42 -5.52
CA ARG A 64 6.43 -2.81 -5.67
C ARG A 64 6.39 -1.84 -6.83
N VAL A 65 6.91 -0.64 -6.59
CA VAL A 65 6.88 0.47 -7.55
C VAL A 65 8.28 1.05 -7.69
N ARG A 66 8.65 1.42 -8.92
CA ARG A 66 9.90 2.12 -9.22
C ARG A 66 9.61 3.36 -10.02
N MET A 67 10.16 4.51 -9.63
CA MET A 67 10.05 5.75 -10.41
C MET A 67 10.86 5.60 -11.71
N VAL A 68 10.17 5.62 -12.85
CA VAL A 68 10.80 5.51 -14.18
C VAL A 68 11.09 6.89 -14.74
N ARG A 69 10.13 7.80 -14.65
CA ARG A 69 10.24 9.14 -15.22
C ARG A 69 9.26 10.11 -14.59
N ARG A 70 9.69 11.37 -14.48
CA ARG A 70 8.79 12.51 -14.28
C ARG A 70 8.77 13.35 -15.55
N ALA A 71 7.59 13.77 -15.99
CA ALA A 71 7.51 14.74 -17.06
C ALA A 71 8.14 16.10 -16.63
N PRO A 72 8.65 16.91 -17.58
CA PRO A 72 9.30 18.18 -17.26
C PRO A 72 8.43 19.17 -16.48
N LEU A 73 7.11 19.09 -16.65
CA LEU A 73 6.13 19.96 -15.98
C LEU A 73 5.50 19.32 -14.72
N GLY A 74 5.99 18.15 -14.31
CA GLY A 74 5.54 17.45 -13.09
C GLY A 74 4.57 16.30 -13.33
N ASP A 75 3.80 16.30 -14.44
CA ASP A 75 2.91 15.20 -14.81
C ASP A 75 2.93 14.91 -16.33
N PRO A 76 2.73 13.64 -16.74
CA PRO A 76 2.53 12.46 -15.90
C PRO A 76 3.80 11.96 -15.18
N LEU A 77 3.59 11.25 -14.07
CA LEU A 77 4.61 10.44 -13.41
C LEU A 77 4.51 9.01 -13.91
N GLU A 78 5.64 8.41 -14.29
CA GLU A 78 5.69 7.03 -14.76
C GLU A 78 6.37 6.14 -13.73
N PHE A 79 5.69 5.04 -13.44
CA PHE A 79 6.16 4.03 -12.52
C PHE A 79 6.18 2.68 -13.23
N ASP A 80 7.23 1.92 -12.99
CA ASP A 80 7.22 0.49 -13.24
C ASP A 80 6.61 -0.18 -12.00
N VAL A 81 5.55 -0.95 -12.22
CA VAL A 81 4.75 -1.55 -11.15
C VAL A 81 4.82 -3.05 -11.29
N SER A 82 5.36 -3.69 -10.26
CA SER A 82 5.50 -5.13 -10.16
C SER A 82 4.76 -5.60 -8.91
N GLY A 83 3.63 -6.26 -9.10
CA GLY A 83 2.79 -6.75 -8.01
C GLY A 83 2.06 -8.03 -8.41
N CYS A 84 2.22 -9.07 -7.61
CA CYS A 84 1.45 -10.31 -7.66
C CYS A 84 0.04 -10.07 -7.12
N LEU A 85 -0.98 -10.43 -7.92
CA LEU A 85 -2.37 -10.61 -7.47
C LEU A 85 -2.48 -11.79 -6.48
#